data_AF-A0A4Q3IM75-F1
#
_entry.id   AF-A0A4Q3IM75-F1
#
_cell.length_a   1.000
_cell.length_b   1.000
_cell.length_c   1.000
_cell.angle_alpha   90.00
_cell.angle_beta   90.00
_cell.angle_gamma   90.00
#
_symmetry.space_group_name_H-M   'P 1'
#
loop_
_entity.id
_entity.type
_entity.pdbx_description
1 polymer ?
#
loop_
_entity_poly.entity_id
_entity_poly.type
_entity_poly.pdbx_seq_one_letter_code
_entity_poly.pdbx_strand_id
1 'polypeptide(L)'
;MAATIATTGSSPKLWTPGDWNALFGFGTNILVNLLVLTGLLQFVLKMPSEIVFGRILPALGLMMLLSTGYYAWLAWKLAKTTGRDDVCALPSGISVPHMFVVTFVIMLPIASMTGDPVKGWEAGLVWVFFQS
;
A
#
# COMPACT_ATOMS: atom_id res chain seq x y z
N MET A 1 37.31 7.27 33.47
CA MET A 1 36.51 6.04 33.59
C MET A 1 35.55 6.00 32.41
N ALA A 2 35.77 5.09 31.46
CA ALA A 2 34.91 4.90 30.29
C ALA A 2 33.62 4.19 30.72
N ALA A 3 32.47 4.75 30.36
CA ALA A 3 31.18 4.13 30.62
C ALA A 3 31.01 2.90 29.74
N THR A 4 30.88 1.73 30.38
CA THR A 4 30.56 0.46 29.75
C THR A 4 29.20 0.55 29.08
N ILE A 5 29.16 0.54 27.75
CA ILE A 5 27.91 0.39 26.98
C ILE A 5 27.46 -1.05 27.20
N ALA A 6 26.46 -1.24 28.06
CA ALA A 6 25.80 -2.52 28.23
C ALA A 6 25.12 -2.88 26.90
N THR A 7 25.66 -3.87 26.20
CA THR A 7 24.98 -4.56 25.11
C THR A 7 23.84 -5.39 25.72
N THR A 8 22.70 -4.76 25.97
CA THR A 8 21.45 -5.49 26.18
C THR A 8 21.13 -6.18 24.87
N GLY A 9 21.30 -7.50 24.82
CA GLY A 9 20.74 -8.34 23.77
C GLY A 9 19.22 -8.31 23.84
N SER A 10 18.61 -7.21 23.43
CA SER A 10 17.17 -7.11 23.25
C SER A 10 16.83 -7.85 21.96
N SER A 11 16.10 -8.96 22.12
CA SER A 11 15.35 -9.49 20.99
C SER A 11 14.38 -8.40 20.56
N PRO A 12 14.34 -8.02 19.27
CA PRO A 12 13.47 -6.93 18.83
C PRO A 12 12.03 -7.26 19.22
N LYS A 13 11.36 -6.33 19.91
CA LYS A 13 9.96 -6.48 20.28
C LYS A 13 9.12 -6.51 19.01
N LEU A 14 8.55 -7.67 18.71
CA LEU A 14 7.66 -7.88 17.57
C LEU A 14 6.32 -7.15 17.70
N TRP A 15 5.95 -6.74 18.91
CA TRP A 15 4.68 -6.08 19.19
C TRP A 15 4.81 -5.10 20.35
N THR A 16 4.43 -3.85 20.10
CA THR A 16 4.46 -2.72 21.04
C THR A 16 3.03 -2.17 21.14
N PRO A 17 2.59 -1.60 22.28
CA PRO A 17 1.26 -1.00 22.39
C PRO A 17 0.95 0.07 21.32
N GLY A 18 1.98 0.73 20.77
CA GLY A 18 1.85 1.65 19.64
C GLY A 18 1.41 1.00 18.32
N ASP A 19 1.60 -0.30 18.15
CA ASP A 19 1.20 -1.04 16.94
C ASP A 19 -0.31 -1.13 16.80
N TRP A 20 -1.06 -1.03 17.91
CA TRP A 20 -2.52 -0.89 17.86
C TRP A 20 -2.96 0.43 17.23
N ASN A 21 -2.26 1.53 17.57
CA ASN A 21 -2.54 2.83 16.97
C ASN A 21 -2.15 2.84 15.48
N ALA A 22 -1.04 2.18 15.13
CA ALA A 22 -0.66 1.99 13.74
C ALA A 22 -1.71 1.15 12.99
N LEU A 23 -2.14 0.01 13.52
CA LEU A 23 -3.11 -0.87 12.87
C LEU A 23 -4.44 -0.16 12.63
N PHE A 24 -5.01 0.53 13.62
CA PHE A 24 -6.28 1.23 13.44
C PHE A 24 -6.14 2.52 12.65
N GLY A 25 -5.15 3.36 12.93
CA GLY A 25 -4.95 4.62 12.23
C GLY A 25 -4.58 4.41 10.76
N PHE A 26 -3.57 3.59 10.50
CA PHE A 26 -3.11 3.30 9.15
C PHE A 26 -4.05 2.33 8.41
N GLY A 27 -4.55 1.29 9.08
CA GLY A 27 -5.50 0.36 8.48
C GLY A 27 -6.79 1.04 8.03
N THR A 28 -7.36 1.93 8.84
CA THR A 28 -8.54 2.71 8.44
C THR A 28 -8.24 3.62 7.25
N ASN A 29 -7.06 4.26 7.22
CA ASN A 29 -6.64 5.09 6.08
C ASN A 29 -6.57 4.26 4.78
N ILE A 30 -5.94 3.08 4.82
CA ILE A 30 -5.91 2.17 3.67
C ILE A 30 -7.31 1.75 3.25
N LEU A 31 -8.16 1.35 4.19
CA LEU A 31 -9.52 0.90 3.89
C LEU A 31 -10.33 2.01 3.20
N VAL A 32 -10.25 3.24 3.71
CA VAL A 32 -10.90 4.40 3.07
C VAL A 32 -10.32 4.63 1.67
N ASN A 33 -9.00 4.56 1.49
CA ASN A 33 -8.39 4.75 0.16
C ASN A 33 -8.78 3.64 -0.82
N LEU A 34 -8.89 2.39 -0.37
CA LEU A 34 -9.41 1.27 -1.17
C LEU A 34 -10.86 1.52 -1.57
N LEU A 35 -11.70 2.00 -0.65
CA LEU A 35 -13.09 2.35 -0.96
C LEU A 35 -13.16 3.49 -1.99
N VAL A 36 -12.34 4.54 -1.84
CA VAL A 36 -12.28 5.63 -2.81
C VAL A 36 -11.82 5.11 -4.17
N LEU A 37 -10.77 4.29 -4.23
CA LEU A 37 -10.29 3.69 -5.48
C LEU A 37 -11.38 2.83 -6.14
N THR A 38 -12.06 1.96 -5.39
CA THR A 38 -13.17 1.16 -5.95
C THR A 38 -14.33 2.01 -6.44
N GLY A 39 -14.62 3.13 -5.77
CA GLY A 39 -15.61 4.11 -6.21
C GLY A 39 -15.18 4.80 -7.51
N LEU A 40 -13.92 5.21 -7.62
CA LEU A 40 -13.37 5.81 -8.84
C LEU A 40 -13.46 4.82 -10.03
N LEU A 41 -13.06 3.56 -9.83
CA LEU A 41 -13.12 2.55 -10.90
C LEU A 41 -14.57 2.24 -11.35
N GLN A 42 -15.52 2.17 -10.40
CA GLN A 42 -16.92 1.84 -10.72
C GLN A 42 -17.70 3.04 -11.27
N PHE A 43 -17.57 4.22 -10.67
CA PHE A 43 -18.39 5.38 -11.03
C PHE A 43 -17.77 6.27 -12.09
N VAL A 44 -16.44 6.43 -12.09
CA VAL A 44 -15.73 7.29 -13.06
C VAL A 44 -15.40 6.50 -14.33
N LEU A 45 -14.76 5.34 -14.17
CA LEU A 45 -14.44 4.48 -15.31
C LEU A 45 -15.63 3.63 -15.77
N LYS A 46 -16.73 3.51 -15.01
CA LYS A 46 -17.87 2.63 -15.34
C LYS A 46 -17.45 1.17 -15.55
N MET A 47 -16.42 0.70 -14.83
CA MET A 47 -16.02 -0.70 -14.91
C MET A 47 -17.06 -1.62 -14.26
N PRO A 48 -17.26 -2.84 -14.81
CA PRO A 48 -18.16 -3.82 -14.22
C PRO A 48 -17.67 -4.23 -12.83
N SER A 49 -18.58 -4.22 -11.86
CA SER A 49 -18.32 -4.53 -10.45
C SER A 49 -17.73 -5.93 -10.25
N GLU A 50 -18.06 -6.89 -11.12
CA GLU A 50 -17.50 -8.24 -11.06
C GLU A 50 -15.97 -8.26 -11.24
N ILE A 51 -15.42 -7.39 -12.08
CA ILE A 51 -13.96 -7.28 -12.27
C ILE A 51 -13.34 -6.56 -11.07
N VAL A 52 -13.98 -5.48 -10.62
CA VAL A 52 -13.46 -4.63 -9.54
C VAL A 52 -13.42 -5.41 -8.21
N PHE A 53 -14.52 -6.05 -7.82
CA PHE A 53 -14.59 -6.82 -6.58
C PHE A 53 -14.04 -8.25 -6.71
N GLY A 54 -14.15 -8.87 -7.88
CA GLY A 54 -13.71 -10.26 -8.07
C GLY A 54 -12.22 -10.41 -8.33
N ARG A 55 -11.55 -9.40 -8.90
CA ARG A 55 -10.12 -9.47 -9.26
C ARG A 55 -9.29 -8.35 -8.65
N ILE A 56 -9.70 -7.10 -8.83
CA ILE A 56 -8.85 -5.95 -8.46
C ILE A 56 -8.74 -5.83 -6.93
N LEU A 57 -9.87 -5.79 -6.23
CA LEU A 57 -9.90 -5.63 -4.78
C LEU A 57 -9.17 -6.77 -4.02
N PRO A 58 -9.40 -8.06 -4.31
CA PRO A 58 -8.67 -9.14 -3.66
C PRO A 58 -7.17 -9.13 -4.02
N ALA A 59 -6.81 -8.81 -5.27
CA ALA A 59 -5.41 -8.68 -5.65
C ALA A 59 -4.70 -7.53 -4.90
N LEU A 60 -5.35 -6.37 -4.76
CA LEU A 60 -4.82 -5.24 -4.00
C LEU A 60 -4.66 -5.61 -2.52
N GLY A 61 -5.67 -6.22 -1.91
CA GLY A 61 -5.60 -6.65 -0.51
C GLY A 61 -4.46 -7.65 -0.26
N LEU A 62 -4.32 -8.65 -1.15
CA LEU A 62 -3.24 -9.62 -1.07
C LEU A 62 -1.87 -8.97 -1.25
N MET A 63 -1.74 -8.08 -2.25
CA MET A 63 -0.48 -7.37 -2.53
C MET A 63 -0.06 -6.51 -1.33
N MET A 64 -0.99 -5.80 -0.70
CA MET A 64 -0.72 -5.00 0.49
C MET A 64 -0.33 -5.84 1.71
N LEU A 65 -0.96 -7.00 1.88
CA LEU A 65 -0.61 -7.94 2.95
C LEU A 65 0.82 -8.48 2.75
N LEU A 66 1.15 -8.88 1.51
CA LEU A 66 2.49 -9.37 1.16
C LEU A 66 3.55 -8.28 1.31
N SER A 67 3.30 -7.06 0.84
CA SER A 67 4.26 -5.96 0.95
C SER A 67 4.49 -5.55 2.40
N THR A 68 3.43 -5.44 3.20
CA THR A 68 3.53 -5.08 4.63
C THR A 68 4.26 -6.18 5.41
N GLY A 69 3.98 -7.45 5.12
CA GLY A 69 4.71 -8.59 5.70
C GLY A 69 6.20 -8.59 5.32
N TYR A 70 6.52 -8.27 4.06
CA TYR A 70 7.90 -8.16 3.61
C TYR A 70 8.65 -7.00 4.28
N TYR A 71 8.03 -5.82 4.41
CA TYR A 71 8.61 -4.69 5.13
C TYR A 71 8.77 -4.98 6.63
N ALA A 72 7.82 -5.68 7.24
CA ALA A 72 7.94 -6.13 8.64
C ALA A 72 9.12 -7.10 8.81
N TRP A 73 9.32 -8.04 7.88
CA TRP A 73 10.47 -8.96 7.90
C TRP A 73 11.81 -8.23 7.69
N LEU A 74 11.86 -7.25 6.79
CA LEU A 74 13.03 -6.39 6.59
C LEU A 74 13.36 -5.56 7.83
N ALA A 75 12.35 -4.95 8.46
CA ALA A 75 12.50 -4.23 9.71
C ALA A 75 13.04 -5.14 10.82
N TRP A 76 12.52 -6.36 10.92
CA TRP A 76 13.00 -7.37 11.88
C TRP A 76 14.45 -7.80 11.60
N LYS A 77 14.78 -8.07 10.33
CA LYS A 77 16.15 -8.42 9.93
C LYS A 77 17.12 -7.28 10.22
N LEU A 78 16.73 -6.03 9.93
CA LEU A 78 17.53 -4.84 10.18
C LEU A 78 17.76 -4.65 11.69
N ALA A 79 16.70 -4.71 12.51
CA ALA A 79 16.78 -4.61 13.96
C ALA A 79 17.72 -5.67 14.55
N LYS A 80 17.65 -6.91 14.05
CA LYS A 80 18.55 -8.00 14.48
C LYS A 80 20.01 -7.77 14.07
N THR A 81 20.26 -7.15 12.91
CA THR A 81 21.63 -6.86 12.44
C THR A 81 22.27 -5.63 13.08
N THR A 82 21.49 -4.60 13.42
CA THR A 82 22.01 -3.35 14.01
C THR A 82 21.91 -3.31 15.52
N GLY A 83 21.21 -4.26 16.15
CA GLY A 83 20.99 -4.28 17.60
C GLY A 83 20.20 -3.08 18.11
N ARG A 84 19.43 -2.43 17.23
CA ARG A 84 18.64 -1.22 17.52
C ARG A 84 17.18 -1.58 17.76
N ASP A 85 16.61 -1.04 18.83
CA ASP A 85 15.21 -1.21 19.21
C ASP A 85 14.27 -0.14 18.61
N ASP A 86 14.79 0.80 17.80
CA ASP A 86 14.03 1.92 17.21
C ASP A 86 13.64 1.71 15.73
N VAL A 87 13.74 0.48 15.23
CA VAL A 87 13.40 0.16 13.84
C VAL A 87 11.89 -0.01 13.70
N CYS A 88 11.24 0.97 13.06
CA CYS A 88 9.81 0.92 12.72
C CYS A 88 9.64 0.48 11.25
N ALA A 89 8.76 -0.50 11.00
CA ALA A 89 8.38 -0.86 9.64
C ALA A 89 7.53 0.26 9.04
N LEU A 90 8.02 0.91 7.99
CA LEU A 90 7.23 1.87 7.22
C LEU A 90 6.17 1.10 6.41
N PRO A 91 4.88 1.30 6.68
CA PRO A 91 3.86 0.54 6.02
C PRO A 91 3.56 1.15 4.64
N SER A 92 3.45 0.30 3.62
CA SER A 92 3.17 0.73 2.25
C SER A 92 1.70 1.10 2.09
N GLY A 93 1.39 2.38 1.88
CA GLY A 93 0.03 2.88 1.72
C GLY A 93 -0.31 3.24 0.27
N ILE A 94 -1.61 3.33 -0.02
CA ILE A 94 -2.10 3.86 -1.30
C ILE A 94 -1.98 5.39 -1.27
N SER A 95 -1.27 5.96 -2.24
CA SER A 95 -1.14 7.41 -2.37
C SER A 95 -2.40 8.01 -2.97
N VAL A 96 -3.13 8.76 -2.14
CA VAL A 96 -4.36 9.49 -2.52
C VAL A 96 -4.15 10.39 -3.74
N PRO A 97 -3.18 11.33 -3.76
CA PRO A 97 -3.01 12.19 -4.93
C PRO A 97 -2.66 11.40 -6.19
N HIS A 98 -1.87 10.33 -6.06
CA HIS A 98 -1.50 9.48 -7.18
C HIS A 98 -2.73 8.77 -7.79
N MET A 99 -3.59 8.15 -6.98
CA MET A 99 -4.78 7.45 -7.51
C MET A 99 -5.73 8.40 -8.26
N PHE A 100 -5.87 9.65 -7.80
CA PHE A 100 -6.68 10.66 -8.48
C PHE A 100 -6.07 11.06 -9.83
N VAL A 101 -4.76 11.32 -9.87
CA VAL A 101 -4.06 11.66 -11.12
C VAL A 101 -4.18 10.53 -12.13
N VAL A 102 -3.87 9.29 -11.75
CA VAL A 102 -3.93 8.16 -12.68
C VAL A 102 -5.37 7.94 -13.17
N THR A 103 -6.37 7.98 -12.29
CA THR A 103 -7.77 7.76 -12.68
C THR A 103 -8.27 8.85 -13.61
N PHE A 104 -8.13 10.13 -13.24
CA PHE A 104 -8.76 11.23 -13.98
C PHE A 104 -7.93 11.73 -15.16
N VAL A 105 -6.60 11.76 -15.04
CA VAL A 105 -5.73 12.36 -16.07
C VAL A 105 -5.33 11.33 -17.12
N ILE A 106 -5.27 10.05 -16.77
CA ILE A 106 -4.75 9.00 -17.66
C ILE A 106 -5.85 8.05 -18.08
N MET A 107 -6.48 7.37 -17.12
CA MET A 107 -7.43 6.31 -17.42
C MET A 107 -8.72 6.84 -18.03
N LEU A 108 -9.28 7.92 -17.48
CA LEU A 108 -10.54 8.52 -17.93
C LEU A 108 -10.52 9.01 -19.40
N PRO A 109 -9.54 9.81 -19.87
CA PRO A 109 -9.53 10.23 -21.27
C PRO A 109 -9.35 9.05 -22.22
N ILE A 110 -8.52 8.06 -21.88
CA ILE A 110 -8.29 6.88 -22.72
C ILE A 110 -9.54 5.99 -22.78
N ALA A 111 -10.22 5.79 -21.66
CA ALA A 111 -11.49 5.07 -21.60
C ALA A 111 -12.58 5.79 -22.42
N SER A 112 -12.65 7.12 -22.32
CA SER A 112 -13.61 7.94 -23.07
C SER A 112 -13.34 7.92 -24.58
N MET A 113 -12.06 8.02 -24.99
CA MET A 113 -11.66 7.97 -26.40
C MET A 113 -11.87 6.59 -27.03
N THR A 114 -11.68 5.52 -26.25
CA THR A 114 -11.82 4.14 -26.76
C THR A 114 -13.23 3.58 -26.60
N GLY A 115 -14.05 4.19 -25.75
CA GLY A 115 -15.39 3.67 -25.38
C GLY A 115 -15.36 2.40 -24.53
N ASP A 116 -14.16 1.93 -24.15
CA ASP A 116 -13.96 0.69 -23.40
C ASP A 116 -13.18 0.99 -22.11
N PRO A 117 -13.80 0.78 -20.93
CA PRO A 117 -13.17 1.06 -19.65
C PRO A 117 -12.02 0.12 -19.31
N VAL A 118 -11.95 -1.06 -19.93
CA VAL A 118 -10.85 -2.02 -19.74
C VAL A 118 -9.56 -1.46 -20.35
N LYS A 119 -9.64 -0.78 -21.50
CA LYS A 119 -8.44 -0.15 -22.11
C LYS A 119 -7.93 1.04 -21.32
N GLY A 120 -8.82 1.78 -20.66
CA GLY A 120 -8.42 2.79 -19.67
C GLY A 120 -7.66 2.17 -18.51
N TRP A 121 -8.08 0.98 -18.04
CA TRP A 121 -7.37 0.23 -17.01
C TRP A 121 -6.01 -0.29 -17.44
N GLU A 122 -5.90 -0.88 -18.63
CA GLU A 122 -4.62 -1.31 -19.20
C GLU A 122 -3.64 -0.16 -19.37
N ALA A 123 -4.11 1.01 -19.83
CA ALA A 123 -3.27 2.20 -19.94
C ALA A 123 -2.79 2.70 -18.56
N GLY A 124 -3.64 2.62 -17.53
CA GLY A 124 -3.26 2.90 -16.16
C GLY A 124 -2.17 1.95 -15.65
N LEU A 125 -2.26 0.65 -15.96
CA LEU A 125 -1.23 -0.33 -15.62
C LEU A 125 0.10 0.00 -16.31
N VAL A 126 0.07 0.29 -17.61
CA VAL A 126 1.26 0.68 -18.39
C VAL A 126 1.90 1.94 -17.82
N TRP A 127 1.09 2.93 -17.44
CA TRP A 127 1.60 4.15 -16.81
C TRP A 127 2.39 3.85 -15.52
N VAL A 128 1.86 2.99 -14.65
CA VAL A 128 2.54 2.61 -13.41
C VAL A 128 3.89 1.94 -13.70
N PHE A 129 4.00 1.14 -14.76
CA PHE A 129 5.28 0.55 -15.21
C PHE A 129 6.28 1.58 -15.74
N PHE A 130 5.83 2.67 -16.38
CA PHE A 130 6.73 3.73 -16.84
C PHE A 130 7.18 4.67 -15.73
N GLN A 131 6.34 4.87 -14.71
CA GLN A 131 6.66 5.72 -13.57
C GLN A 131 7.60 5.05 -12.55
N SER A 132 7.53 3.72 -12.41
CA SER A 132 8.29 2.93 -11.43
C SER A 132 9.69 2.57 -11.92
#